data_AF-A0AAW5IIS5-F1
#
_entry.id   AF-A0AAW5IIS5-F1
#
_cell.length_a   1.000
_cell.length_b   1.000
_cell.length_c   1.000
_cell.angle_alpha   90.00
_cell.angle_beta   90.00
_cell.angle_gamma   90.00
#
_symmetry.space_group_name_H-M   'P 1'
#
loop_
_entity.id
_entity.type
_entity.pdbx_description
1 polymer ?
#
loop_
_entity_poly.entity_id
_entity_poly.type
_entity_poly.pdbx_seq_one_letter_code
_entity_poly.pdbx_strand_id
1 'polypeptide(L)'
;MPDFSDTERRLIDLLKVGVKFKFDGVEYTVSQPSCKPIVVKGECKTDVYVQTSSANGDRVFKISVKQQNADFLENKISHERAVEIFGSHADEIIMQATESIKDNFLKTPIIYFVRKGRTDAKSITLGWRFEFVNKSGGKLSSSMQLNTQQIFDVYSGTSLPDDKKNAKVNGEKVIDSGIADFILVVDQDKNMTIEDFEKGLMTIEKFVETEKPTIYFVCKALNYRVEKDKWEGNRYLSVYVDWHIKNAKLVGELRFDEPLHHKGKEVGNKVRNLLAELGINADSFLRLRDVIDPSIPVFG
;
A
#
# COMPACT_ATOMS: atom_id res chain seq x y z
N MET A 1 19.16 8.39 -0.44
CA MET A 1 18.09 7.98 -1.36
C MET A 1 17.18 9.18 -1.53
N PRO A 2 17.00 9.68 -2.76
CA PRO A 2 16.04 10.75 -3.02
C PRO A 2 14.63 10.31 -2.61
N ASP A 3 13.92 11.22 -1.95
CA ASP A 3 12.54 11.01 -1.51
C ASP A 3 11.60 10.97 -2.72
N PHE A 4 10.50 10.22 -2.65
CA PHE A 4 9.49 10.17 -3.73
C PHE A 4 8.97 11.56 -4.08
N SER A 5 8.74 12.38 -3.05
CA SER A 5 8.35 13.80 -3.18
C SER A 5 9.35 14.63 -4.00
N ASP A 6 10.63 14.26 -3.99
CA ASP A 6 11.68 14.96 -4.75
C ASP A 6 11.65 14.57 -6.23
N THR A 7 11.32 13.32 -6.55
CA THR A 7 11.08 12.89 -7.93
C THR A 7 9.89 13.61 -8.56
N GLU A 8 8.77 13.72 -7.84
CA GLU A 8 7.58 14.45 -8.33
C GLU A 8 7.92 15.92 -8.61
N ARG A 9 8.62 16.57 -7.67
CA ARG A 9 9.04 17.97 -7.81
C ARG A 9 9.94 18.16 -9.03
N ARG A 10 10.93 17.30 -9.23
CA ARG A 10 11.83 17.35 -10.39
C ARG A 10 11.07 17.20 -11.71
N LEU A 11 10.06 16.34 -11.77
CA LEU A 11 9.24 16.19 -12.98
C LEU A 11 8.36 17.42 -13.24
N ILE A 12 7.75 17.99 -12.20
CA ILE A 12 7.02 19.27 -12.30
C ILE A 12 7.95 20.39 -12.78
N ASP A 13 9.17 20.43 -12.26
CA ASP A 13 10.19 21.41 -12.65
C ASP A 13 10.69 21.24 -14.08
N LEU A 14 10.76 19.99 -14.57
CA LEU A 14 11.10 19.65 -15.94
C LEU A 14 10.01 20.09 -16.92
N LEU A 15 8.73 19.96 -16.53
CA LEU A 15 7.56 20.23 -17.37
C LEU A 15 6.94 21.61 -17.05
N LYS A 16 7.75 22.66 -17.12
CA LYS A 16 7.31 24.05 -16.96
C LYS A 16 6.55 24.56 -18.19
N VAL A 17 5.75 25.61 -18.01
CA VAL A 17 5.04 26.28 -19.11
C VAL A 17 6.02 26.66 -20.23
N GLY A 18 5.63 26.36 -21.48
CA GLY A 18 6.44 26.60 -22.67
C GLY A 18 7.43 25.48 -23.01
N VAL A 19 7.66 24.51 -22.12
CA VAL A 19 8.44 23.31 -22.43
C VAL A 19 7.72 22.50 -23.50
N LYS A 20 8.49 21.94 -24.42
CA LYS A 20 8.02 21.10 -25.51
C LYS A 20 8.52 19.68 -25.34
N PHE A 21 7.67 18.73 -25.68
CA PHE A 21 8.03 17.31 -25.77
C PHE A 21 7.18 16.60 -26.80
N LYS A 22 7.63 15.44 -27.25
CA LYS A 22 6.94 14.58 -28.21
C LYS A 22 6.34 13.36 -27.53
N PHE A 23 5.10 13.05 -27.90
CA PHE A 23 4.46 11.80 -27.52
C PHE A 23 3.66 11.27 -28.70
N ASP A 24 3.88 10.01 -29.05
CA ASP A 24 3.20 9.32 -30.17
C ASP A 24 3.26 10.12 -31.51
N GLY A 25 4.45 10.66 -31.81
CA GLY A 25 4.69 11.43 -33.03
C GLY A 25 4.17 12.88 -33.02
N VAL A 26 3.48 13.32 -31.96
CA VAL A 26 2.92 14.68 -31.84
C VAL A 26 3.77 15.51 -30.88
N GLU A 27 4.10 16.74 -31.27
CA GLU A 27 4.74 17.72 -30.38
C GLU A 27 3.67 18.45 -29.54
N TYR A 28 3.87 18.44 -28.23
CA TYR A 28 3.03 19.13 -27.25
C TYR A 28 3.82 20.25 -26.59
N THR A 29 3.17 21.38 -26.32
CA THR A 29 3.72 22.47 -25.51
C THR A 29 2.94 22.57 -24.21
N VAL A 30 3.64 22.59 -23.07
CA VAL A 30 3.01 22.77 -21.75
C VAL A 30 2.34 24.15 -21.69
N SER A 31 1.03 24.17 -21.48
CA SER A 31 0.19 25.37 -21.57
C SER A 31 -0.18 25.98 -20.22
N GLN A 32 -0.12 25.21 -19.13
CA GLN A 32 -0.39 25.66 -17.76
C GLN A 32 0.66 25.11 -16.77
N PRO A 33 0.83 25.72 -15.59
CA PRO A 33 1.72 25.19 -14.57
C PRO A 33 1.37 23.75 -14.21
N SER A 34 2.32 22.84 -14.44
CA SER A 34 2.23 21.44 -14.01
C SER A 34 2.15 21.39 -12.48
N CYS A 35 1.37 20.45 -11.95
CA CYS A 35 1.20 20.32 -10.50
C CYS A 35 0.94 18.88 -10.08
N LYS A 36 1.10 18.61 -8.78
CA LYS A 36 0.60 17.39 -8.15
C LYS A 36 -0.88 17.60 -7.79
N PRO A 37 -1.81 16.77 -8.30
CA PRO A 37 -3.21 16.85 -7.89
C PRO A 37 -3.37 16.57 -6.39
N ILE A 38 -4.31 17.28 -5.76
CA ILE A 38 -4.52 17.22 -4.31
C ILE A 38 -5.93 16.72 -4.01
N VAL A 39 -6.04 15.73 -3.13
CA VAL A 39 -7.32 15.22 -2.61
C VAL A 39 -7.43 15.49 -1.10
N VAL A 40 -8.65 15.46 -0.57
CA VAL A 40 -8.92 15.84 0.84
C VAL A 40 -8.22 14.90 1.83
N LYS A 41 -8.18 13.60 1.52
CA LYS A 41 -7.62 12.57 2.39
C LYS A 41 -6.84 11.56 1.57
N GLY A 42 -5.62 11.22 2.00
CA GLY A 42 -4.74 10.28 1.29
C GLY A 42 -4.28 10.83 -0.07
N GLU A 43 -4.00 9.94 -1.03
CA GLU A 43 -3.48 10.30 -2.35
C GLU A 43 -4.39 9.75 -3.47
N CYS A 44 -4.31 10.36 -4.66
CA CYS A 44 -4.83 9.83 -5.92
C CYS A 44 -3.70 9.14 -6.71
N LYS A 45 -3.97 8.59 -7.91
CA LYS A 45 -2.95 7.89 -8.71
C LYS A 45 -2.16 8.80 -9.63
N THR A 46 -2.73 9.94 -10.01
CA THR A 46 -2.01 10.97 -10.73
C THR A 46 -1.03 11.68 -9.79
N ASP A 47 0.26 11.50 -10.05
CA ASP A 47 1.34 12.12 -9.29
C ASP A 47 1.71 13.49 -9.90
N VAL A 48 1.63 13.62 -11.23
CA VAL A 48 1.85 14.87 -11.97
C VAL A 48 0.77 15.07 -13.04
N TYR A 49 0.16 16.24 -13.03
CA TYR A 49 -0.86 16.67 -13.98
C TYR A 49 -0.30 17.79 -14.88
N VAL A 50 -0.34 17.57 -16.19
CA VAL A 50 0.27 18.46 -17.19
C VAL A 50 -0.76 18.80 -18.25
N GLN A 51 -1.07 20.08 -18.41
CA GLN A 51 -1.92 20.55 -19.51
C GLN A 51 -1.04 21.00 -20.66
N THR A 52 -1.43 20.61 -21.87
CA THR A 52 -0.66 20.88 -23.07
C THR A 52 -1.56 21.30 -24.23
N SER A 53 -0.98 22.01 -25.17
CA SER A 53 -1.57 22.33 -26.47
C SER A 53 -0.70 21.74 -27.58
N SER A 54 -1.32 21.25 -28.65
CA SER A 54 -0.64 20.72 -29.84
C SER A 54 -1.35 21.17 -31.12
N ALA A 55 -0.80 20.82 -32.28
CA ALA A 55 -1.48 21.00 -33.57
C ALA A 55 -2.81 20.22 -33.65
N ASN A 56 -2.98 19.16 -32.85
CA ASN A 56 -4.17 18.31 -32.81
C ASN A 56 -5.17 18.76 -31.73
N GLY A 57 -4.93 19.91 -31.09
CA GLY A 57 -5.73 20.41 -29.97
C GLY A 57 -5.08 20.18 -28.61
N ASP A 58 -5.83 20.53 -27.57
CA ASP A 58 -5.39 20.44 -26.18
C ASP A 58 -5.43 19.00 -25.66
N ARG A 59 -4.45 18.63 -24.85
CA ARG A 59 -4.37 17.32 -24.20
C ARG A 59 -3.84 17.46 -22.78
N VAL A 60 -4.40 16.66 -21.89
CA VAL A 60 -3.93 16.53 -20.51
C VAL A 60 -3.14 15.22 -20.37
N PHE A 61 -1.99 15.30 -19.73
CA PHE A 61 -1.21 14.15 -19.32
C PHE A 61 -1.35 13.99 -17.80
N LYS A 62 -2.12 12.99 -17.38
CA LYS A 62 -2.28 12.57 -15.99
C LYS A 62 -1.31 11.41 -15.72
N ILE A 63 -0.15 11.72 -15.13
CA ILE A 63 1.00 10.81 -15.06
C ILE A 63 1.11 10.21 -13.66
N SER A 64 1.15 8.89 -13.56
CA SER A 64 1.65 8.20 -12.37
C SER A 64 3.15 7.94 -12.50
N VAL A 65 3.92 8.33 -11.50
CA VAL A 65 5.37 8.17 -11.46
C VAL A 65 5.72 6.98 -10.57
N LYS A 66 6.58 6.09 -11.07
CA LYS A 66 7.10 4.96 -10.30
C LYS A 66 8.62 5.01 -10.26
N GLN A 67 9.20 5.06 -9.07
CA GLN A 67 10.65 4.90 -8.92
C GLN A 67 11.03 3.42 -9.08
N GLN A 68 12.18 3.13 -9.66
CA GLN A 68 12.68 1.74 -9.82
C GLN A 68 12.89 1.02 -8.48
N ASN A 69 13.19 1.76 -7.42
CA ASN A 69 13.35 1.23 -6.07
C ASN A 69 12.04 1.17 -5.25
N ALA A 70 10.92 1.68 -5.80
CA ALA A 70 9.64 1.72 -5.09
C ALA A 70 8.88 0.41 -5.28
N ASP A 71 8.45 -0.14 -4.15
CA ASP A 71 7.82 -1.47 -4.14
C ASP A 71 6.31 -1.40 -4.12
N PHE A 72 5.71 -0.31 -3.63
CA PHE A 72 4.26 -0.25 -3.36
C PHE A 72 3.46 0.21 -4.57
N LEU A 73 2.36 -0.51 -4.81
CA LEU A 73 1.28 -0.13 -5.72
C LEU A 73 0.04 0.31 -4.95
N GLU A 74 -0.26 -0.36 -3.84
CA GLU A 74 -1.32 -0.01 -2.88
C GLU A 74 -0.82 -0.26 -1.46
N ASN A 75 -0.92 0.76 -0.61
CA ASN A 75 -0.47 0.68 0.78
C ASN A 75 -1.66 0.71 1.73
N LYS A 76 -1.70 -0.22 2.69
CA LYS A 76 -2.72 -0.32 3.74
C LYS A 76 -4.14 -0.41 3.16
N ILE A 77 -4.36 -1.40 2.30
CA ILE A 77 -5.65 -1.65 1.64
C ILE A 77 -6.75 -1.78 2.70
N SER A 78 -7.84 -1.05 2.51
CA SER A 78 -9.06 -1.16 3.31
C SER A 78 -10.03 -2.16 2.68
N HIS A 79 -11.04 -2.60 3.43
CA HIS A 79 -12.09 -3.45 2.88
C HIS A 79 -12.81 -2.76 1.71
N GLU A 80 -13.12 -1.47 1.83
CA GLU A 80 -13.79 -0.70 0.77
C GLU A 80 -12.93 -0.68 -0.50
N ARG A 81 -11.61 -0.46 -0.36
CA ARG A 81 -10.67 -0.50 -1.48
C ARG A 81 -10.53 -1.91 -2.08
N ALA A 82 -10.62 -2.96 -1.26
CA ALA A 82 -10.63 -4.32 -1.76
C ALA A 82 -11.88 -4.59 -2.62
N VAL A 83 -13.06 -4.15 -2.19
CA VAL A 83 -14.31 -4.25 -2.97
C VAL A 83 -14.23 -3.47 -4.27
N GLU A 84 -13.58 -2.31 -4.30
CA GLU A 84 -13.34 -1.56 -5.55
C GLU A 84 -12.49 -2.34 -6.57
N ILE A 85 -11.53 -3.15 -6.11
CA ILE A 85 -10.62 -3.92 -6.98
C ILE A 85 -11.21 -5.27 -7.38
N PHE A 86 -11.88 -5.95 -6.44
CA PHE A 86 -12.31 -7.34 -6.58
C PHE A 86 -13.83 -7.51 -6.75
N GLY A 87 -14.59 -6.43 -6.61
CA GLY A 87 -16.05 -6.48 -6.57
C GLY A 87 -16.56 -7.21 -5.33
N SER A 88 -17.71 -7.85 -5.46
CA SER A 88 -18.38 -8.57 -4.36
C SER A 88 -17.60 -9.78 -3.82
N HIS A 89 -16.58 -10.25 -4.54
CA HIS A 89 -15.78 -11.43 -4.15
C HIS A 89 -14.48 -11.05 -3.40
N ALA A 90 -14.35 -9.81 -2.93
CA ALA A 90 -13.14 -9.32 -2.27
C ALA A 90 -12.69 -10.20 -1.10
N ASP A 91 -13.63 -10.60 -0.23
CA ASP A 91 -13.34 -11.43 0.95
C ASP A 91 -12.82 -12.80 0.55
N GLU A 92 -13.53 -13.49 -0.36
CA GLU A 92 -13.13 -14.81 -0.86
C GLU A 92 -11.75 -14.79 -1.50
N ILE A 93 -11.46 -13.77 -2.31
CA ILE A 93 -10.19 -13.62 -3.01
C ILE A 93 -9.04 -13.38 -2.03
N ILE A 94 -9.21 -12.49 -1.04
CA ILE A 94 -8.16 -12.20 -0.06
C ILE A 94 -7.95 -13.40 0.88
N MET A 95 -9.03 -14.06 1.29
CA MET A 95 -8.97 -15.29 2.09
C MET A 95 -8.17 -16.36 1.34
N GLN A 96 -8.52 -16.68 0.08
CA GLN A 96 -7.78 -17.64 -0.73
C GLN A 96 -6.30 -17.25 -0.89
N ALA A 97 -6.00 -15.96 -1.11
CA ALA A 97 -4.63 -15.48 -1.22
C ALA A 97 -3.85 -15.72 0.08
N THR A 98 -4.41 -15.34 1.23
CA THR A 98 -3.75 -15.52 2.53
C THR A 98 -3.66 -16.98 2.98
N GLU A 99 -4.65 -17.81 2.63
CA GLU A 99 -4.63 -19.25 2.87
C GLU A 99 -3.55 -19.96 2.05
N SER A 100 -3.27 -19.51 0.82
CA SER A 100 -2.19 -20.07 -0.01
C SER A 100 -0.80 -20.00 0.65
N ILE A 101 -0.63 -19.11 1.64
CA ILE A 101 0.60 -18.95 2.42
C ILE A 101 0.40 -19.23 3.93
N LYS A 102 -0.68 -19.94 4.30
CA LYS A 102 -1.06 -20.24 5.70
C LYS A 102 0.07 -20.83 6.53
N ASP A 103 0.84 -21.76 5.97
CA ASP A 103 1.99 -22.37 6.62
C ASP A 103 3.05 -21.35 7.08
N ASN A 104 3.24 -20.28 6.30
CA ASN A 104 4.19 -19.22 6.65
C ASN A 104 3.66 -18.37 7.82
N PHE A 105 2.35 -18.15 7.91
CA PHE A 105 1.74 -17.50 9.06
C PHE A 105 1.90 -18.35 10.33
N LEU A 106 1.59 -19.65 10.26
CA LEU A 106 1.69 -20.57 11.40
C LEU A 106 3.12 -20.69 11.95
N LYS A 107 4.13 -20.56 11.09
CA LYS A 107 5.56 -20.57 11.48
C LYS A 107 6.09 -19.21 11.94
N THR A 108 5.31 -18.14 11.77
CA THR A 108 5.76 -16.77 12.10
C THR A 108 5.53 -16.49 13.58
N PRO A 109 6.56 -16.07 14.35
CA PRO A 109 6.37 -15.65 15.73
C PRO A 109 5.35 -14.51 15.86
N ILE A 110 4.44 -14.62 16.83
CA ILE A 110 3.42 -13.60 17.13
C ILE A 110 3.61 -12.95 18.50
N ILE A 111 4.59 -13.41 19.29
CA ILE A 111 5.09 -12.73 20.49
C ILE A 111 6.61 -12.63 20.38
N TYR A 112 7.15 -11.44 20.67
CA TYR A 112 8.58 -11.14 20.60
C TYR A 112 9.07 -10.69 21.97
N PHE A 113 9.76 -11.57 22.68
CA PHE A 113 10.43 -11.26 23.95
C PHE A 113 11.68 -10.41 23.73
N VAL A 114 12.42 -10.69 22.65
CA VAL A 114 13.59 -9.92 22.21
C VAL A 114 13.38 -9.36 20.81
N ARG A 115 14.16 -8.34 20.44
CA ARG A 115 14.06 -7.69 19.13
C ARG A 115 14.35 -8.68 18.00
N LYS A 116 13.53 -8.66 16.93
CA LYS A 116 13.77 -9.40 15.69
C LYS A 116 13.73 -8.47 14.49
N GLY A 117 14.90 -8.13 13.94
CA GLY A 117 15.01 -7.20 12.82
C GLY A 117 14.38 -5.84 13.13
N ARG A 118 13.28 -5.51 12.43
CA ARG A 118 12.51 -4.27 12.62
C ARG A 118 11.41 -4.36 13.69
N THR A 119 11.12 -5.55 14.22
CA THR A 119 10.15 -5.73 15.31
C THR A 119 10.83 -5.49 16.65
N ASP A 120 10.34 -4.50 17.40
CA ASP A 120 10.81 -4.15 18.75
C ASP A 120 10.66 -5.33 19.72
N ALA A 121 11.50 -5.39 20.75
CA ALA A 121 11.29 -6.31 21.88
C ALA A 121 9.95 -5.99 22.59
N LYS A 122 9.42 -6.98 23.32
CA LYS A 122 8.13 -6.90 24.02
C LYS A 122 6.98 -6.47 23.09
N SER A 123 6.91 -7.12 21.93
CA SER A 123 5.86 -6.90 20.94
C SER A 123 4.92 -8.09 20.84
N ILE A 124 3.62 -7.83 20.70
CA ILE A 124 2.59 -8.84 20.41
C ILE A 124 1.94 -8.49 19.06
N THR A 125 1.87 -9.44 18.16
CA THR A 125 1.26 -9.27 16.83
C THR A 125 -0.25 -9.22 16.96
N LEU A 126 -0.87 -8.18 16.40
CA LEU A 126 -2.32 -8.01 16.32
C LEU A 126 -2.91 -8.68 15.08
N GLY A 127 -2.10 -8.76 14.03
CA GLY A 127 -2.48 -9.29 12.73
C GLY A 127 -1.56 -8.73 11.65
N TRP A 128 -1.96 -8.88 10.39
CA TRP A 128 -1.21 -8.42 9.24
C TRP A 128 -2.09 -7.59 8.32
N ARG A 129 -1.54 -6.47 7.83
CA ARG A 129 -2.17 -5.61 6.81
C ARG A 129 -1.90 -6.17 5.43
N PHE A 130 -2.86 -5.99 4.53
CA PHE A 130 -2.73 -6.34 3.11
C PHE A 130 -2.22 -5.13 2.31
N GLU A 131 -1.20 -5.35 1.48
CA GLU A 131 -0.58 -4.33 0.63
C GLU A 131 -0.27 -4.94 -0.74
N PHE A 132 -0.41 -4.17 -1.82
CA PHE A 132 0.06 -4.58 -3.15
C PHE A 132 1.42 -3.99 -3.46
N VAL A 133 2.27 -4.83 -4.04
CA VAL A 133 3.63 -4.50 -4.43
C VAL A 133 3.94 -5.03 -5.82
N ASN A 134 4.88 -4.38 -6.52
CA ASN A 134 5.33 -4.75 -7.87
C ASN A 134 6.43 -5.84 -7.87
N LYS A 135 6.89 -6.27 -6.70
CA LYS A 135 7.88 -7.33 -6.53
C LYS A 135 7.60 -8.14 -5.28
N SER A 136 7.97 -9.42 -5.28
CA SER A 136 7.78 -10.28 -4.10
C SER A 136 8.60 -9.77 -2.90
N GLY A 137 8.09 -10.00 -1.69
CA GLY A 137 8.69 -9.43 -0.48
C GLY A 137 8.42 -10.26 0.77
N GLY A 138 9.43 -11.03 1.20
CA GLY A 138 9.38 -11.82 2.43
C GLY A 138 8.56 -13.11 2.30
N LYS A 139 8.34 -13.78 3.44
CA LYS A 139 7.63 -15.09 3.47
C LYS A 139 6.10 -14.95 3.50
N LEU A 140 5.59 -13.79 3.88
CA LEU A 140 4.15 -13.50 3.94
C LEU A 140 3.72 -12.72 2.70
N SER A 141 4.11 -13.20 1.52
CA SER A 141 3.77 -12.62 0.22
C SER A 141 3.64 -13.71 -0.82
N SER A 142 2.78 -13.51 -1.81
CA SER A 142 2.69 -14.32 -3.02
C SER A 142 2.16 -13.48 -4.18
N SER A 143 2.20 -14.01 -5.41
CA SER A 143 1.60 -13.34 -6.55
C SER A 143 0.08 -13.28 -6.40
N MET A 144 -0.49 -12.14 -6.76
CA MET A 144 -1.93 -11.96 -6.82
C MET A 144 -2.42 -12.36 -8.21
N GLN A 145 -3.45 -13.20 -8.28
CA GLN A 145 -4.08 -13.56 -9.55
C GLN A 145 -5.09 -12.47 -9.92
N LEU A 146 -4.65 -11.49 -10.69
CA LEU A 146 -5.46 -10.38 -11.19
C LEU A 146 -5.65 -10.51 -12.69
N ASN A 147 -6.85 -10.19 -13.18
CA ASN A 147 -7.06 -10.03 -14.62
C ASN A 147 -6.52 -8.69 -15.13
N THR A 148 -6.41 -8.54 -16.45
CA THR A 148 -5.86 -7.32 -17.09
C THR A 148 -6.55 -6.04 -16.63
N GLN A 149 -7.88 -6.05 -16.50
CA GLN A 149 -8.64 -4.88 -16.04
C GLN A 149 -8.32 -4.52 -14.60
N GLN A 150 -8.19 -5.49 -13.71
CA GLN A 150 -7.83 -5.25 -12.30
C GLN A 150 -6.40 -4.72 -12.17
N ILE A 151 -5.46 -5.22 -12.97
CA ILE A 151 -4.11 -4.69 -13.02
C ILE A 151 -4.16 -3.23 -13.48
N PHE A 152 -4.88 -2.95 -14.56
CA PHE A 152 -5.09 -1.59 -15.05
C PHE A 152 -5.67 -0.68 -13.95
N ASP A 153 -6.74 -1.09 -13.27
CA ASP A 153 -7.39 -0.31 -12.21
C ASP A 153 -6.47 -0.02 -11.01
N VAL A 154 -5.54 -0.93 -10.68
CA VAL A 154 -4.52 -0.72 -9.64
C VAL A 154 -3.53 0.37 -10.04
N TYR A 155 -3.15 0.44 -11.32
CA TYR A 155 -2.22 1.45 -11.82
C TYR A 155 -2.89 2.80 -12.11
N SER A 156 -4.06 2.81 -12.74
CA SER A 156 -4.77 4.02 -13.17
C SER A 156 -5.60 4.64 -12.07
N GLY A 157 -6.20 3.83 -11.18
CA GLY A 157 -7.13 4.30 -10.15
C GLY A 157 -8.54 4.55 -10.66
N THR A 158 -8.94 3.99 -11.80
CA THR A 158 -10.31 4.08 -12.35
C THR A 158 -11.38 3.58 -11.39
N SER A 159 -11.07 2.57 -10.56
CA SER A 159 -11.99 2.02 -9.56
C SER A 159 -12.05 2.81 -8.25
N LEU A 160 -11.24 3.86 -8.09
CA LEU A 160 -11.21 4.67 -6.86
C LEU A 160 -12.52 5.46 -6.66
N PRO A 161 -12.83 5.88 -5.42
CA PRO A 161 -14.00 6.69 -5.16
C PRO A 161 -13.84 8.12 -5.70
N ASP A 162 -14.97 8.81 -5.89
CA ASP A 162 -15.01 10.13 -6.54
C ASP A 162 -14.21 11.21 -5.82
N ASP A 163 -14.03 11.10 -4.51
CA ASP A 163 -13.17 12.01 -3.72
C ASP A 163 -11.68 11.83 -4.00
N LYS A 164 -11.30 10.70 -4.61
CA LYS A 164 -9.96 10.40 -5.11
C LYS A 164 -9.79 10.66 -6.60
N LYS A 165 -10.81 10.35 -7.40
CA LYS A 165 -10.79 10.58 -8.86
C LYS A 165 -10.87 12.06 -9.21
N ASN A 166 -11.64 12.85 -8.44
CA ASN A 166 -11.87 14.26 -8.73
C ASN A 166 -11.00 15.16 -7.83
N ALA A 167 -9.72 15.24 -8.17
CA ALA A 167 -8.72 15.99 -7.42
C ALA A 167 -8.75 17.49 -7.71
N LYS A 168 -8.06 18.27 -6.87
CA LYS A 168 -7.77 19.67 -7.10
C LYS A 168 -6.49 19.83 -7.90
N VAL A 169 -6.57 20.54 -9.02
CA VAL A 169 -5.46 20.91 -9.90
C VAL A 169 -5.37 22.42 -9.87
N ASN A 170 -4.22 22.96 -9.44
CA ASN A 170 -4.01 24.41 -9.33
C ASN A 170 -5.11 25.16 -8.52
N GLY A 171 -5.67 24.50 -7.51
CA GLY A 171 -6.72 25.05 -6.64
C GLY A 171 -8.15 24.69 -7.04
N GLU A 172 -8.37 24.31 -8.30
CA GLU A 172 -9.69 24.03 -8.86
C GLU A 172 -9.98 22.53 -8.91
N LYS A 173 -11.23 22.14 -8.62
CA LYS A 173 -11.64 20.74 -8.70
C LYS A 173 -11.84 20.34 -10.16
N VAL A 174 -11.12 19.31 -10.61
CA VAL A 174 -11.20 18.81 -11.99
C VAL A 174 -11.65 17.35 -11.98
N ILE A 175 -12.67 17.03 -12.77
CA ILE A 175 -13.21 15.67 -12.87
C ILE A 175 -12.15 14.72 -13.42
N ASP A 176 -12.03 13.54 -12.81
CA ASP A 176 -11.11 12.45 -13.19
C ASP A 176 -9.62 12.81 -13.24
N SER A 177 -9.24 13.96 -12.67
CA SER A 177 -7.87 14.45 -12.62
C SER A 177 -6.93 13.63 -11.73
N GLY A 178 -7.49 12.80 -10.84
CA GLY A 178 -6.77 11.86 -9.98
C GLY A 178 -6.61 10.46 -10.56
N ILE A 179 -7.23 10.17 -11.71
CA ILE A 179 -7.04 8.94 -12.47
C ILE A 179 -5.84 9.13 -13.39
N ALA A 180 -4.83 8.28 -13.30
CA ALA A 180 -3.69 8.34 -14.19
C ALA A 180 -4.01 7.65 -15.54
N ASP A 181 -3.61 8.29 -16.64
CA ASP A 181 -3.68 7.71 -17.99
C ASP A 181 -2.29 7.25 -18.47
N PHE A 182 -1.23 7.83 -17.89
CA PHE A 182 0.15 7.57 -18.26
C PHE A 182 0.95 7.07 -17.06
N ILE A 183 1.98 6.30 -17.35
CA ILE A 183 2.97 5.86 -16.38
C ILE A 183 4.36 6.26 -16.84
N LEU A 184 5.19 6.65 -15.87
CA LEU A 184 6.60 6.96 -16.08
C LEU A 184 7.42 6.27 -15.00
N VAL A 185 8.24 5.29 -15.42
CA VAL A 185 9.17 4.60 -14.52
C VAL A 185 10.52 5.33 -14.54
N VAL A 186 11.01 5.72 -13.37
CA VAL A 186 12.16 6.62 -13.25
C VAL A 186 13.26 6.01 -12.38
N ASP A 187 14.51 6.21 -12.80
CA ASP A 187 15.66 6.01 -11.93
C ASP A 187 15.75 7.20 -10.98
N GLN A 188 15.43 6.98 -9.71
CA GLN A 188 15.34 8.05 -8.71
C GLN A 188 16.67 8.80 -8.52
N ASP A 189 17.80 8.15 -8.77
CA ASP A 189 19.14 8.69 -8.52
C ASP A 189 19.70 9.50 -9.70
N LYS A 190 18.95 9.59 -10.81
CA LYS A 190 19.33 10.38 -12.00
C LYS A 190 18.41 11.58 -12.20
N ASN A 191 18.98 12.64 -12.76
CA ASN A 191 18.19 13.76 -13.26
C ASN A 191 17.63 13.40 -14.63
N MET A 192 16.33 13.59 -14.80
CA MET A 192 15.62 13.30 -16.03
C MET A 192 15.70 14.49 -16.98
N THR A 193 16.00 14.21 -18.25
CA THR A 193 15.89 15.17 -19.35
C THR A 193 14.54 15.05 -20.07
N ILE A 194 14.21 15.99 -20.96
CA ILE A 194 13.02 15.86 -21.82
C ILE A 194 13.11 14.63 -22.71
N GLU A 195 14.30 14.30 -23.24
CA GLU A 195 14.50 13.10 -24.04
C GLU A 195 14.24 11.81 -23.24
N ASP A 196 14.68 11.77 -21.98
CA ASP A 196 14.39 10.65 -21.07
C ASP A 196 12.89 10.53 -20.78
N PHE A 197 12.21 11.67 -20.58
CA PHE A 197 10.77 11.74 -20.39
C PHE A 197 10.01 11.20 -21.61
N GLU A 198 10.36 11.66 -22.82
CA GLU A 198 9.74 11.22 -24.08
C GLU A 198 9.90 9.71 -24.31
N LYS A 199 11.08 9.17 -23.99
CA LYS A 199 11.35 7.73 -24.13
C LYS A 199 10.66 6.87 -23.06
N GLY A 200 10.52 7.40 -21.86
CA GLY A 200 9.97 6.68 -20.71
C GLY A 200 8.45 6.73 -20.59
N LEU A 201 7.81 7.78 -21.11
CA LEU A 201 6.37 7.99 -20.98
C LEU A 201 5.59 7.00 -21.86
N MET A 202 4.63 6.32 -21.26
CA MET A 202 3.69 5.46 -21.98
C MET A 202 2.30 5.50 -21.35
N THR A 203 1.27 5.12 -22.10
CA THR A 203 -0.07 4.96 -21.50
C THR A 203 -0.09 3.75 -20.58
N ILE A 204 -0.95 3.77 -19.57
CA ILE A 204 -1.08 2.64 -18.63
C ILE A 204 -1.63 1.41 -19.35
N GLU A 205 -2.53 1.57 -20.32
CA GLU A 205 -3.02 0.46 -21.15
C GLU A 205 -1.85 -0.24 -21.85
N LYS A 206 -1.00 0.54 -22.54
CA LYS A 206 0.17 0.00 -23.24
C LYS A 206 1.13 -0.67 -22.26
N PHE A 207 1.39 -0.06 -21.11
CA PHE A 207 2.24 -0.64 -20.07
C PHE A 207 1.71 -2.01 -19.59
N VAL A 208 0.42 -2.11 -19.29
CA VAL A 208 -0.18 -3.38 -18.82
C VAL A 208 -0.15 -4.45 -19.91
N GLU A 209 -0.38 -4.07 -21.17
CA GLU A 209 -0.35 -5.00 -22.31
C GLU A 209 1.06 -5.49 -22.65
N THR A 210 2.06 -4.59 -22.67
CA THR A 210 3.43 -4.93 -23.10
C THR A 210 4.27 -5.50 -21.96
N GLU A 211 4.22 -4.89 -20.78
CA GLU A 211 5.07 -5.29 -19.64
C GLU A 211 4.45 -6.43 -18.83
N LYS A 212 3.12 -6.62 -18.92
CA LYS A 212 2.36 -7.65 -18.19
C LYS A 212 2.79 -7.74 -16.71
N PRO A 213 2.71 -6.63 -15.96
CA PRO A 213 3.30 -6.55 -14.63
C PRO A 213 2.62 -7.53 -13.67
N THR A 214 3.44 -8.32 -12.97
CA THR A 214 2.95 -9.16 -11.88
C THR A 214 2.75 -8.33 -10.63
N ILE A 215 1.52 -8.30 -10.11
CA ILE A 215 1.22 -7.72 -8.80
C ILE A 215 1.33 -8.82 -7.75
N TYR A 216 2.05 -8.53 -6.67
CA TYR A 216 2.13 -9.38 -5.50
C TYR A 216 1.35 -8.76 -4.35
N PHE A 217 0.78 -9.59 -3.50
CA PHE A 217 0.32 -9.13 -2.18
C PHE A 217 1.41 -9.39 -1.14
N VAL A 218 1.50 -8.52 -0.14
CA VAL A 218 2.33 -8.70 1.05
C VAL A 218 1.51 -8.44 2.31
N CYS A 219 1.64 -9.34 3.27
CA CYS A 219 1.02 -9.26 4.58
C CYS A 219 2.04 -8.75 5.60
N LYS A 220 1.87 -7.50 6.07
CA LYS A 220 2.79 -6.87 7.02
C LYS A 220 2.23 -6.81 8.43
N ALA A 221 3.01 -7.30 9.38
CA ALA A 221 2.61 -7.37 10.78
C ALA A 221 2.29 -5.97 11.35
N LEU A 222 1.17 -5.89 12.06
CA LEU A 222 0.84 -4.79 12.96
C LEU A 222 1.03 -5.29 14.39
N ASN A 223 1.92 -4.65 15.14
CA ASN A 223 2.28 -5.09 16.49
C ASN A 223 1.84 -4.07 17.54
N TYR A 224 1.33 -4.57 18.66
CA TYR A 224 1.27 -3.84 19.91
C TYR A 224 2.63 -3.90 20.59
N ARG A 225 3.22 -2.73 20.83
CA ARG A 225 4.51 -2.56 21.48
C ARG A 225 4.25 -2.22 22.95
N VAL A 226 4.46 -3.19 23.84
CA VAL A 226 4.07 -3.07 25.25
C VAL A 226 4.82 -1.95 25.96
N GLU A 227 6.13 -1.81 25.72
CA GLU A 227 6.93 -0.73 26.34
C GLU A 227 6.44 0.67 26.01
N LYS A 228 5.87 0.83 24.82
CA LYS A 228 5.40 2.12 24.31
C LYS A 228 3.89 2.28 24.43
N ASP A 229 3.21 1.25 24.94
CA ASP A 229 1.75 1.15 25.02
C ASP A 229 1.05 1.61 23.72
N LYS A 230 1.53 1.11 22.56
CA LYS A 230 1.02 1.59 21.25
C LYS A 230 1.18 0.62 20.08
N TRP A 231 0.35 0.82 19.06
CA TRP A 231 0.44 0.22 17.72
C TRP A 231 0.36 1.31 16.63
N GLU A 232 0.60 0.96 15.36
CA GLU A 232 0.61 1.92 14.24
C GLU A 232 -0.78 2.18 13.63
N GLY A 233 -1.59 3.00 14.29
CA GLY A 233 -2.88 3.48 13.77
C GLY A 233 -3.98 2.41 13.70
N ASN A 234 -5.16 2.78 13.21
CA ASN A 234 -6.31 1.88 13.11
C ASN A 234 -6.37 1.19 11.74
N ARG A 235 -5.47 0.22 11.51
CA ARG A 235 -5.29 -0.44 10.21
C ARG A 235 -6.18 -1.66 10.06
N TYR A 236 -6.73 -1.87 8.88
CA TYR A 236 -7.43 -3.09 8.50
C TYR A 236 -6.45 -4.28 8.45
N LEU A 237 -6.91 -5.46 8.86
CA LEU A 237 -6.10 -6.67 9.00
C LEU A 237 -6.65 -7.77 8.09
N SER A 238 -5.85 -8.30 7.16
CA SER A 238 -6.25 -9.43 6.28
C SER A 238 -6.20 -10.77 6.99
N VAL A 239 -5.31 -10.90 7.97
CA VAL A 239 -5.30 -12.00 8.94
C VAL A 239 -5.15 -11.34 10.29
N TYR A 240 -6.08 -11.59 11.20
CA TYR A 240 -5.98 -11.08 12.57
C TYR A 240 -5.69 -12.23 13.54
N VAL A 241 -5.14 -11.86 14.70
CA VAL A 241 -4.95 -12.81 15.79
C VAL A 241 -6.08 -12.60 16.79
N ASP A 242 -6.94 -13.60 16.93
CA ASP A 242 -7.96 -13.63 17.96
C ASP A 242 -7.34 -13.99 19.32
N TRP A 243 -6.95 -12.95 20.04
CA TRP A 243 -6.41 -13.07 21.38
C TRP A 243 -7.51 -13.25 22.42
N HIS A 244 -7.36 -14.22 23.31
CA HIS A 244 -8.28 -14.45 24.44
C HIS A 244 -7.57 -15.17 25.59
N ILE A 245 -8.21 -15.25 26.76
CA ILE A 245 -7.71 -16.04 27.89
C ILE A 245 -8.48 -17.36 27.96
N LYS A 246 -7.77 -18.47 28.08
CA LYS A 246 -8.31 -19.81 28.32
C LYS A 246 -7.48 -20.49 29.38
N ASN A 247 -8.11 -21.00 30.43
CA ASN A 247 -7.42 -21.66 31.55
C ASN A 247 -6.27 -20.81 32.14
N ALA A 248 -6.52 -19.52 32.36
CA ALA A 248 -5.54 -18.53 32.83
C ALA A 248 -4.30 -18.34 31.93
N LYS A 249 -4.35 -18.79 30.67
CA LYS A 249 -3.32 -18.58 29.67
C LYS A 249 -3.82 -17.69 28.54
N LEU A 250 -2.95 -16.83 28.03
CA LEU A 250 -3.15 -16.08 26.80
C LEU A 250 -3.04 -17.04 25.60
N VAL A 251 -4.09 -17.08 24.79
CA VAL A 251 -4.20 -17.84 23.54
C VAL A 251 -4.30 -16.85 22.39
N GLY A 252 -3.68 -17.16 21.25
CA GLY A 252 -3.81 -16.38 20.02
C GLY A 252 -4.10 -17.29 18.83
N GLU A 253 -5.29 -17.17 18.25
CA GLU A 253 -5.72 -17.96 17.09
C GLU A 253 -5.70 -17.12 15.81
N LEU A 254 -5.14 -17.66 14.73
CA LEU A 254 -5.10 -16.95 13.45
C LEU A 254 -6.44 -17.08 12.72
N ARG A 255 -7.02 -15.96 12.32
CA ARG A 255 -8.31 -15.89 11.62
C ARG A 255 -8.12 -15.32 10.21
N PHE A 256 -8.61 -16.07 9.22
CA PHE A 256 -8.45 -15.80 7.78
C PHE A 256 -9.79 -15.52 7.09
N ASP A 257 -10.90 -15.79 7.78
CA ASP A 257 -12.27 -15.87 7.25
C ASP A 257 -12.98 -14.51 7.17
N GLU A 258 -12.47 -13.49 7.87
CA GLU A 258 -13.01 -12.12 7.85
C GLU A 258 -11.91 -11.10 7.48
N PRO A 259 -11.31 -11.22 6.28
CA PRO A 259 -10.20 -10.37 5.90
C PRO A 259 -10.63 -8.91 5.79
N LEU A 260 -9.84 -8.02 6.38
CA LEU A 260 -10.08 -6.57 6.40
C LEU A 260 -11.38 -6.15 7.09
N HIS A 261 -12.03 -7.00 7.88
CA HIS A 261 -13.16 -6.57 8.73
C HIS A 261 -12.69 -6.07 10.11
N HIS A 262 -11.62 -6.66 10.64
CA HIS A 262 -11.02 -6.25 11.90
C HIS A 262 -9.92 -5.21 11.73
N LYS A 263 -9.78 -4.35 12.75
CA LYS A 263 -8.77 -3.29 12.75
C LYS A 263 -7.86 -3.34 13.96
N GLY A 264 -6.65 -2.80 13.78
CA GLY A 264 -5.63 -2.75 14.81
C GLY A 264 -6.04 -2.11 16.13
N LYS A 265 -6.94 -1.11 16.14
CA LYS A 265 -7.41 -0.49 17.40
C LYS A 265 -8.23 -1.46 18.24
N GLU A 266 -9.12 -2.22 17.59
CA GLU A 266 -9.96 -3.20 18.25
C GLU A 266 -9.11 -4.31 18.87
N VAL A 267 -8.28 -4.98 18.05
CA VAL A 267 -7.43 -6.08 18.50
C VAL A 267 -6.37 -5.60 19.50
N GLY A 268 -5.79 -4.41 19.27
CA GLY A 268 -4.79 -3.81 20.16
C GLY A 268 -5.34 -3.50 21.55
N ASN A 269 -6.55 -2.93 21.62
CA ASN A 269 -7.23 -2.70 22.89
C ASN A 269 -7.55 -4.03 23.60
N LYS A 270 -8.00 -5.05 22.86
CA LYS A 270 -8.26 -6.40 23.41
C LYS A 270 -7.00 -6.96 24.06
N VAL A 271 -5.88 -7.00 23.34
CA VAL A 271 -4.59 -7.48 23.87
C VAL A 271 -4.17 -6.69 25.11
N ARG A 272 -4.24 -5.35 25.06
CA ARG A 272 -3.90 -4.49 26.19
C ARG A 272 -4.71 -4.86 27.45
N ASN A 273 -6.01 -5.10 27.32
CA ASN A 273 -6.88 -5.49 28.44
C ASN A 273 -6.54 -6.89 28.96
N LEU A 274 -6.30 -7.85 28.08
CA LEU A 274 -5.93 -9.23 28.46
C LEU A 274 -4.60 -9.26 29.23
N LEU A 275 -3.61 -8.44 28.81
CA LEU A 275 -2.36 -8.33 29.57
C LEU A 275 -2.60 -7.75 30.97
N ALA A 276 -3.46 -6.74 31.10
CA ALA A 276 -3.81 -6.17 32.40
C ALA A 276 -4.51 -7.21 33.31
N GLU A 277 -5.42 -8.02 32.77
CA GLU A 277 -6.08 -9.11 33.49
C GLU A 277 -5.07 -10.17 33.99
N LEU A 278 -4.04 -10.47 33.20
CA LEU A 278 -2.95 -11.37 33.58
C LEU A 278 -1.89 -10.72 34.50
N GLY A 279 -2.03 -9.43 34.85
CA GLY A 279 -1.03 -8.70 35.62
C GLY A 279 0.31 -8.52 34.89
N ILE A 280 0.27 -8.51 33.56
CA ILE A 280 1.43 -8.34 32.67
C ILE A 280 1.52 -6.89 32.18
N ASN A 281 2.69 -6.29 32.37
CA ASN A 281 3.05 -4.96 31.86
C ASN A 281 4.46 -5.00 31.25
N ALA A 282 5.02 -3.84 30.91
CA ALA A 282 6.35 -3.76 30.29
C ALA A 282 7.48 -4.33 31.15
N ASP A 283 7.39 -4.22 32.48
CA ASP A 283 8.40 -4.68 33.43
C ASP A 283 8.23 -6.17 33.74
N SER A 284 6.99 -6.65 33.77
CA SER A 284 6.66 -8.06 33.98
C SER A 284 6.50 -8.87 32.69
N PHE A 285 6.83 -8.32 31.52
CA PHE A 285 6.57 -8.96 30.22
C PHE A 285 7.17 -10.36 30.08
N LEU A 286 8.31 -10.63 30.71
CA LEU A 286 8.94 -11.97 30.69
C LEU A 286 8.08 -13.04 31.39
N ARG A 287 7.26 -12.66 32.37
CA ARG A 287 6.29 -13.58 33.03
C ARG A 287 5.21 -14.08 32.09
N LEU A 288 5.05 -13.43 30.92
CA LEU A 288 4.13 -13.91 29.88
C LEU A 288 4.49 -15.33 29.44
N ARG A 289 5.77 -15.75 29.54
CA ARG A 289 6.19 -17.15 29.26
C ARG A 289 5.46 -18.19 30.10
N ASP A 290 5.06 -17.84 31.31
CA ASP A 290 4.41 -18.76 32.25
C ASP A 290 2.90 -18.85 31.99
N VAL A 291 2.35 -17.88 31.28
CA VAL A 291 0.90 -17.69 31.09
C VAL A 291 0.52 -17.56 29.61
N ILE A 292 1.33 -18.09 28.68
CA ILE A 292 0.94 -18.26 27.27
C ILE A 292 0.60 -19.71 26.97
N ASP A 293 -0.29 -19.90 26.00
CA ASP A 293 -0.50 -21.22 25.41
C ASP A 293 0.77 -21.69 24.69
N PRO A 294 1.26 -22.93 24.93
CA PRO A 294 2.48 -23.45 24.32
C PRO A 294 2.44 -23.56 22.80
N SER A 295 1.25 -23.54 22.18
CA SER A 295 1.12 -23.57 20.72
C SER A 295 1.46 -22.24 20.05
N ILE A 296 1.52 -21.14 20.81
CA ILE A 296 1.84 -19.81 20.27
C ILE A 296 3.29 -19.78 19.79
N PRO A 297 3.57 -19.45 18.51
CA PRO A 297 4.93 -19.26 18.04
C PRO A 297 5.51 -17.98 18.65
N VAL A 298 6.62 -18.11 19.38
CA VAL A 298 7.31 -16.99 20.04
C VAL A 298 8.72 -16.79 19.50
N PHE A 299 9.28 -15.61 19.75
CA PHE A 299 10.67 -15.29 19.49
C PHE A 299 11.33 -14.71 20.73
N GLY A 300 12.41 -15.35 21.18
CA GLY A 300 13.27 -14.85 22.26
C GLY A 300 13.18 -15.58 23.58
#